data_AF-A0A8H6WIL3-F1
#
_entry.id   AF-A0A8H6WIL3-F1
#
_cell.length_a   1.000
_cell.length_b   1.000
_cell.length_c   1.000
_cell.angle_alpha   90.00
_cell.angle_beta   90.00
_cell.angle_gamma   90.00
#
_symmetry.space_group_name_H-M   'P 1'
#
loop_
_entity.id
_entity.type
_entity.pdbx_description
1 polymer ?
#
loop_
_entity_poly.entity_id
_entity_poly.type
_entity_poly.pdbx_seq_one_letter_code
_entity_poly.pdbx_strand_id
1 'polypeptide(L)'
;MSSDASTTPDADGGFWADILKPGSSLQPQFIAILDGAFVSLLAILLALLFLTSGQNIHFYFLILITLGLWASVKWFVHELRNAAEKKDA
;
A
#
# COMPACT_ATOMS: atom_id res chain seq x y z
N MET A 1 12.06 -22.38 39.40
CA MET A 1 12.05 -23.41 38.32
C MET A 1 10.62 -23.49 37.85
N SER A 2 10.19 -23.00 36.69
CA SER A 2 10.82 -22.70 35.40
C SER A 2 10.10 -21.47 34.82
N SER A 3 10.78 -20.41 34.39
CA SER A 3 11.25 -20.21 33.01
C SER A 3 10.23 -20.61 31.94
N ASP A 4 9.35 -19.68 31.57
CA ASP A 4 9.05 -19.42 30.15
C ASP A 4 8.70 -17.94 30.00
N ALA A 5 9.76 -17.16 29.83
CA ALA A 5 9.68 -15.82 29.29
C ALA A 5 9.42 -15.97 27.79
N SER A 6 8.14 -15.93 27.38
CA SER A 6 7.82 -15.71 25.97
C SER A 6 8.23 -14.27 25.61
N THR A 7 9.42 -14.16 25.05
CA THR A 7 10.01 -12.99 24.42
C THR A 7 9.04 -12.29 23.47
N THR A 8 8.99 -10.97 23.63
CA THR A 8 8.37 -9.87 22.88
C THR A 8 8.47 -10.00 21.34
N PRO A 9 7.64 -9.28 20.56
CA PRO A 9 8.12 -7.96 20.16
C PRO A 9 7.05 -6.87 20.27
N ASP A 10 7.49 -5.71 20.73
CA ASP A 10 6.80 -4.43 20.71
C ASP A 10 6.57 -4.03 19.23
N ALA A 11 5.61 -4.66 18.57
CA ALA A 11 5.30 -4.42 17.15
C ALA A 11 4.48 -3.14 16.94
N ASP A 12 3.83 -2.62 18.00
CA ASP A 12 2.90 -1.51 17.88
C ASP A 12 3.60 -0.14 17.81
N GLY A 13 4.87 -0.06 18.25
CA GLY A 13 5.64 1.19 18.29
C GLY A 13 6.50 1.47 17.05
N GLY A 14 6.79 0.47 16.21
CA GLY A 14 7.73 0.61 15.09
C GLY A 14 7.08 1.20 13.83
N PHE A 15 6.12 0.49 13.25
CA PHE A 15 5.49 0.88 11.99
C PHE A 15 4.65 2.15 12.09
N TRP A 16 3.88 2.30 13.17
CA TRP A 16 3.03 3.48 13.39
C TRP A 16 3.83 4.74 13.70
N ALA A 17 4.93 4.62 14.46
CA ALA A 17 5.83 5.76 14.70
C ALA A 17 6.65 6.09 13.44
N ASP A 18 7.06 5.07 12.68
CA ASP A 18 7.79 5.26 11.43
C ASP A 18 6.90 5.86 10.34
N ILE A 19 5.59 5.60 10.30
CA ILE A 19 4.66 6.22 9.32
C ILE A 19 4.70 7.75 9.36
N LEU A 20 4.88 8.34 10.55
CA LEU A 20 4.95 9.79 10.75
C LEU A 20 6.36 10.35 10.58
N LYS A 21 7.37 9.49 10.40
CA LYS A 21 8.75 9.91 10.22
C LYS A 21 8.97 10.40 8.78
N PRO A 22 9.60 11.57 8.58
CA PRO A 22 9.84 12.09 7.24
C PRO A 22 10.68 11.09 6.43
N GLY A 23 10.22 10.74 5.23
CA GLY A 23 10.87 9.78 4.33
C GLY A 23 10.40 8.32 4.47
N SER A 24 9.51 8.00 5.40
CA SER A 24 8.97 6.64 5.59
C SER A 24 8.21 6.08 4.39
N SER A 25 7.63 6.98 3.57
CA SER A 25 6.98 6.65 2.29
C SER A 25 7.86 5.86 1.31
N LEU A 26 9.21 5.98 1.41
CA LEU A 26 10.16 5.28 0.54
C LEU A 26 10.58 3.89 1.06
N GLN A 27 10.10 3.48 2.23
CA GLN A 27 10.45 2.18 2.78
C GLN A 27 9.75 1.05 1.99
N PRO A 28 10.46 -0.04 1.63
CA PRO A 28 9.90 -1.14 0.83
C PRO A 28 8.63 -1.76 1.43
N GLN A 29 8.56 -1.81 2.76
CA GLN A 29 7.41 -2.32 3.51
C GLN A 29 6.14 -1.48 3.31
N PHE A 30 6.25 -0.15 3.27
CA PHE A 30 5.11 0.73 3.04
C PHE A 30 4.54 0.54 1.63
N ILE A 31 5.41 0.41 0.63
CA ILE A 31 5.02 0.15 -0.76
C ILE A 31 4.33 -1.21 -0.89
N ALA A 32 4.82 -2.25 -0.21
CA ALA A 32 4.19 -3.57 -0.23
C ALA A 32 2.79 -3.57 0.40
N ILE A 33 2.61 -2.87 1.53
CA ILE A 33 1.29 -2.73 2.18
C ILE A 33 0.33 -1.94 1.28
N LEU A 34 0.81 -0.86 0.66
CA LEU A 34 0.02 -0.04 -0.25
C LEU A 34 -0.41 -0.82 -1.49
N ASP A 35 0.48 -1.62 -2.08
CA ASP A 35 0.18 -2.53 -3.18
C ASP A 35 -0.91 -3.55 -2.78
N GLY A 36 -0.77 -4.15 -1.60
CA GLY A 36 -1.79 -5.04 -1.03
C GLY A 36 -3.14 -4.36 -0.80
N ALA A 37 -3.15 -3.10 -0.36
CA ALA A 37 -4.38 -2.31 -0.22
C ALA A 37 -5.06 -2.05 -1.57
N PHE A 38 -4.31 -1.71 -2.63
CA PHE A 38 -4.86 -1.56 -3.97
C PHE A 38 -5.39 -2.87 -4.56
N VAL A 39 -4.65 -3.97 -4.39
CA VAL A 39 -5.07 -5.30 -4.85
C VAL A 39 -6.33 -5.77 -4.13
N SER A 40 -6.41 -5.59 -2.81
CA SER A 40 -7.60 -5.93 -2.03
C SER A 40 -8.81 -5.07 -2.42
N LEU A 41 -8.63 -3.75 -2.59
CA LEU A 41 -9.67 -2.86 -3.10
C LEU A 41 -10.16 -3.30 -4.48
N LEU A 42 -9.25 -3.61 -5.39
CA LEU A 42 -9.58 -4.08 -6.73
C LEU A 42 -10.31 -5.43 -6.70
N ALA A 43 -9.88 -6.36 -5.84
CA ALA A 43 -10.55 -7.64 -5.64
C ALA A 43 -11.99 -7.45 -5.12
N ILE A 44 -12.18 -6.52 -4.18
CA ILE A 44 -13.51 -6.17 -3.66
C ILE A 44 -14.37 -5.57 -4.77
N LEU A 45 -13.85 -4.62 -5.55
CA LEU A 45 -14.57 -4.02 -6.68
C LEU A 45 -14.97 -5.06 -7.74
N LEU A 46 -14.09 -6.02 -8.04
CA LEU A 46 -14.39 -7.12 -8.96
C LEU A 46 -15.43 -8.08 -8.38
N ALA A 47 -15.35 -8.42 -7.10
CA ALA A 47 -16.35 -9.25 -6.42
C ALA A 47 -17.73 -8.58 -6.43
N LEU A 48 -17.81 -7.28 -6.14
CA LEU A 48 -19.03 -6.49 -6.21
C LEU A 48 -19.57 -6.37 -7.65
N LEU A 49 -18.69 -6.18 -8.64
CA LEU A 49 -19.08 -6.15 -10.05
C LEU A 49 -19.75 -7.46 -10.46
N PHE A 50 -19.20 -8.60 -10.03
CA PHE A 50 -19.76 -9.93 -10.29
C PHE A 50 -21.09 -10.14 -9.55
N LEU A 51 -21.18 -9.78 -8.26
CA LEU A 51 -22.40 -9.92 -7.46
C LEU A 51 -23.55 -9.04 -7.95
N THR A 52 -23.24 -7.88 -8.56
CA THR A 52 -24.24 -6.89 -8.98
C THR A 52 -24.67 -7.08 -10.45
N SER A 53 -24.41 -8.25 -11.04
CA SER A 53 -24.82 -8.60 -12.42
C SER A 53 -24.30 -7.64 -13.52
N GLY A 54 -23.19 -6.93 -13.27
CA GLY A 54 -22.48 -6.13 -14.28
C GLY A 54 -23.22 -4.92 -14.86
N GLN A 55 -24.43 -4.60 -14.40
CA GLN A 55 -25.30 -3.58 -15.03
C GLN A 55 -24.92 -2.13 -14.69
N ASN A 56 -24.07 -1.94 -13.67
CA ASN A 56 -23.72 -0.62 -13.15
C ASN A 56 -22.38 -0.14 -13.72
N ILE A 57 -22.45 0.78 -14.70
CA ILE A 57 -21.30 1.43 -15.32
C ILE A 57 -20.33 2.04 -14.29
N HIS A 58 -20.85 2.44 -13.13
CA HIS A 58 -20.07 3.04 -12.03
C HIS A 58 -18.89 2.17 -11.58
N PHE A 59 -19.06 0.85 -11.49
CA PHE A 59 -17.99 -0.06 -11.05
C PHE A 59 -16.82 -0.10 -12.04
N TYR A 60 -17.07 0.05 -13.35
CA TYR A 60 -16.01 0.11 -14.34
C TYR A 60 -15.14 1.37 -14.17
N PHE A 61 -15.76 2.53 -13.88
CA PHE A 61 -15.03 3.75 -13.57
C PHE A 61 -14.25 3.64 -12.26
N LEU A 62 -14.82 3.01 -11.23
CA LEU A 62 -14.13 2.75 -9.97
C LEU A 62 -12.91 1.84 -10.16
N ILE A 63 -13.00 0.81 -10.99
CA ILE A 63 -11.87 -0.06 -11.33
C ILE A 63 -10.80 0.74 -12.10
N LEU A 64 -11.21 1.52 -13.10
CA LEU A 64 -10.30 2.32 -13.93
C LEU A 64 -9.54 3.36 -13.09
N ILE A 65 -10.23 4.08 -12.20
CA ILE A 65 -9.57 5.08 -11.35
C ILE A 65 -8.68 4.40 -10.30
N THR A 66 -9.05 3.22 -9.81
CA THR A 66 -8.21 2.42 -8.90
C THR A 66 -6.90 2.02 -9.60
N LEU A 67 -6.97 1.53 -10.84
CA LEU A 67 -5.78 1.20 -11.63
C LEU A 67 -4.93 2.45 -11.95
N GLY A 68 -5.57 3.56 -12.33
CA GLY A 68 -4.90 4.83 -12.59
C GLY A 68 -4.19 5.36 -11.34
N LEU A 69 -4.83 5.29 -10.18
CA LEU A 69 -4.25 5.68 -8.91
C LEU A 69 -3.08 4.77 -8.52
N TRP A 70 -3.24 3.45 -8.67
CA TRP A 70 -2.17 2.48 -8.40
C TRP A 70 -0.94 2.73 -9.30
N ALA A 71 -1.14 2.97 -10.59
CA ALA A 71 -0.07 3.33 -11.51
C ALA A 71 0.60 4.66 -11.13
N SER A 72 -0.20 5.68 -10.77
CA SER A 72 0.30 6.99 -10.34
C SER A 72 1.20 6.89 -9.11
N VAL A 73 0.82 6.10 -8.10
CA VAL A 73 1.65 5.85 -6.92
C VAL A 73 2.97 5.16 -7.30
N LYS A 74 2.93 4.11 -8.13
CA LYS A 74 4.15 3.40 -8.54
C LYS A 74 5.11 4.30 -9.31
N TRP A 75 4.57 5.16 -10.18
CA TRP A 75 5.35 6.17 -10.88
C TRP A 75 5.94 7.20 -9.90
N PHE A 76 5.14 7.71 -8.96
CA PHE A 76 5.60 8.66 -7.95
C PHE A 76 6.75 8.11 -7.10
N VAL A 77 6.65 6.86 -6.65
CA VAL A 77 7.70 6.19 -5.86
C VAL A 77 8.97 6.00 -6.69
N HIS A 78 8.84 5.64 -7.96
CA HIS A 78 9.97 5.55 -8.88
C HIS A 78 10.66 6.90 -9.06
N GLU A 79 9.87 7.97 -9.28
CA GLU A 79 10.40 9.31 -9.46
C GLU A 79 11.09 9.84 -8.20
N LEU A 80 10.54 9.56 -7.01
CA LEU A 80 11.18 9.93 -5.74
C LEU A 80 12.55 9.25 -5.56
N ARG A 81 12.69 7.98 -5.99
CA ARG A 81 13.98 7.27 -5.93
C ARG A 81 15.00 7.90 -6.88
N ASN A 82 14.58 8.25 -8.10
CA ASN A 82 15.43 8.92 -9.08
C ASN A 82 15.86 10.32 -8.59
N ALA A 83 14.94 11.06 -7.98
CA ALA A 83 15.21 12.38 -7.42
C ALA A 83 16.16 12.33 -6.21
N ALA A 84 16.07 11.28 -5.39
CA ALA A 84 16.99 11.05 -4.28
C ALA A 84 18.43 10.80 -4.77
N GLU A 85 18.60 9.95 -5.80
CA GLU A 85 19.91 9.65 -6.38
C GLU A 85 20.59 10.90 -7.00
N LYS A 86 19.82 11.75 -7.68
CA LYS A 86 20.35 12.99 -8.28
C LYS A 86 20.82 14.04 -7.28
N LYS A 87 20.34 13.98 -6.04
CA LYS A 87 20.74 14.94 -4.99
C LYS A 87 22.12 14.62 -4.43
N ASP A 88 22.56 13.37 -4.57
CA ASP A 88 23.83 12.86 -4.04
C ASP A 88 24.96 12.81 -5.10
N ALA A 89 24.68 13.27 -6.32
CA ALA A 89 25.61 13.39 -7.45
C ALA A 89 25.99 14.86 -7.73
#